data_AF-A0A962FIC6-F1
#
_entry.id   AF-A0A962FIC6-F1
#
_cell.length_a   1.000
_cell.length_b   1.000
_cell.length_c   1.000
_cell.angle_alpha   90.00
_cell.angle_beta   90.00
_cell.angle_gamma   90.00
#
_symmetry.space_group_name_H-M   'P 1'
#
loop_
_entity.id
_entity.type
_entity.pdbx_description
1 polymer ?
#
loop_
_entity_poly.entity_id
_entity_poly.type
_entity_poly.pdbx_seq_one_letter_code
_entity_poly.pdbx_strand_id
1 'polypeptide(L)'
;MEGVIALDLPFAERTPEVKAYFDKCDEKIGFVPNVLLAFAHDMAKLDAFSTYYNDLMLAPSGLSKLEREMISVAVSSENKCFYCLVAHGEAVR
;
A
#
# COMPACT_ATOMS: atom_id res chain seq x y z
N MET A 1 13.36 -11.37 -7.61
CA MET A 1 13.35 -10.14 -6.79
C MET A 1 13.53 -10.61 -5.36
N GLU A 2 14.58 -10.16 -4.68
CA GLU A 2 14.76 -10.45 -3.25
C GLU A 2 13.55 -9.96 -2.44
N GLY A 3 13.24 -10.62 -1.33
CA GLY A 3 12.10 -10.29 -0.49
C GLY A 3 12.13 -8.84 -0.01
N VAL A 4 10.98 -8.16 -0.06
CA VAL A 4 10.82 -6.78 0.42
C VAL A 4 10.57 -6.68 1.94
N ILE A 5 10.46 -7.84 2.59
CA ILE A 5 10.25 -8.02 4.03
C ILE A 5 11.14 -9.18 4.52
N ALA A 6 11.26 -9.33 5.83
CA ALA A 6 12.09 -10.37 6.46
C ALA A 6 11.54 -11.80 6.31
N LEU A 7 10.30 -11.97 5.86
CA LEU A 7 9.68 -13.28 5.65
C LEU A 7 10.02 -13.82 4.26
N ASP A 8 10.34 -15.11 4.21
CA ASP A 8 10.54 -15.83 2.96
C ASP A 8 9.19 -16.23 2.35
N LEU A 9 8.56 -15.26 1.69
CA LEU A 9 7.28 -15.43 1.00
C LEU A 9 7.49 -15.24 -0.51
N PRO A 10 7.57 -16.33 -1.30
CA PRO A 10 7.74 -16.21 -2.74
C PRO A 10 6.49 -15.58 -3.37
N PHE A 11 6.68 -14.79 -4.43
CA PHE A 11 5.56 -14.22 -5.16
C PHE A 11 4.78 -15.31 -5.90
N ALA A 12 3.46 -15.24 -5.81
CA ALA A 12 2.58 -16.04 -6.64
C ALA A 12 2.54 -15.49 -8.08
N GLU A 13 2.01 -16.29 -9.00
CA GLU A 13 1.68 -15.81 -10.33
C GLU A 13 0.64 -14.69 -10.23
N ARG A 14 0.92 -13.57 -10.90
CA ARG A 14 0.05 -12.39 -10.84
C ARG A 14 -1.11 -12.55 -11.81
N THR A 15 -2.32 -12.23 -11.37
CA THR A 15 -3.44 -12.10 -12.29
C THR A 15 -3.23 -10.90 -13.24
N PRO A 16 -3.90 -10.87 -14.41
CA PRO A 16 -3.84 -9.72 -15.31
C PRO A 16 -4.21 -8.39 -14.64
N GLU A 17 -5.16 -8.41 -13.70
CA GLU A 17 -5.63 -7.24 -12.97
C GLU A 17 -4.55 -6.70 -12.03
N VAL A 18 -3.88 -7.58 -11.28
CA VAL A 18 -2.77 -7.19 -10.39
C VAL A 18 -1.58 -6.69 -11.19
N LYS A 19 -1.30 -7.29 -12.35
CA LYS A 19 -0.24 -6.81 -13.26
C LYS A 19 -0.54 -5.38 -13.72
N ALA A 20 -1.74 -5.14 -14.23
CA ALA A 20 -2.17 -3.80 -14.65
C ALA A 20 -2.17 -2.78 -13.50
N TYR A 21 -2.52 -3.22 -12.28
CA TYR A 21 -2.45 -2.36 -11.10
C TYR A 21 -1.01 -1.96 -10.76
N PHE A 22 -0.06 -2.90 -10.82
CA PHE A 22 1.36 -2.61 -10.57
C PHE A 22 1.97 -1.73 -11.65
N ASP A 23 1.65 -1.97 -12.93
CA ASP A 23 2.09 -1.13 -14.04
C ASP A 23 1.59 0.31 -13.83
N LYS A 24 0.35 0.49 -13.36
CA LYS A 24 -0.21 1.81 -13.03
C LYS A 24 0.46 2.47 -11.83
N CYS A 25 0.93 1.70 -10.83
CA CYS A 25 1.75 2.25 -9.75
C CYS A 25 3.08 2.77 -10.29
N ASP A 26 3.76 1.97 -11.11
CA ASP A 26 5.05 2.33 -11.70
C ASP A 26 4.92 3.59 -12.58
N GLU A 27 3.89 3.66 -13.43
CA GLU A 27 3.61 4.85 -14.26
C GLU A 27 3.33 6.12 -13.45
N LYS A 28 2.61 6.01 -12.33
CA LYS A 28 2.14 7.18 -11.58
C LYS A 28 3.12 7.70 -10.54
N ILE A 29 3.85 6.80 -9.89
CA ILE A 29 4.74 7.13 -8.77
C ILE A 29 6.16 6.58 -8.92
N GLY A 30 6.47 5.91 -10.05
CA GLY A 30 7.82 5.48 -10.41
C GLY A 30 8.29 4.17 -9.75
N PHE A 31 7.41 3.50 -8.99
CA PHE A 31 7.68 2.21 -8.38
C PHE A 31 6.38 1.53 -7.90
N VAL A 32 6.46 0.23 -7.57
CA VAL A 32 5.39 -0.50 -6.87
C VAL A 32 5.62 -0.42 -5.35
N PRO A 33 4.68 0.11 -4.55
CA PRO A 33 4.81 0.15 -3.09
C PRO A 33 5.09 -1.23 -2.48
N ASN A 34 6.10 -1.32 -1.60
CA ASN A 34 6.54 -2.60 -1.03
C ASN A 34 5.45 -3.33 -0.25
N VAL A 35 4.45 -2.63 0.32
CA VAL A 35 3.30 -3.30 0.94
C VAL A 35 2.54 -4.17 -0.06
N LEU A 36 2.36 -3.72 -1.31
CA LEU A 36 1.72 -4.54 -2.34
C LEU A 36 2.58 -5.75 -2.70
N LEU A 37 3.90 -5.58 -2.80
CA LEU A 37 4.84 -6.67 -3.03
C LEU A 37 4.85 -7.67 -1.86
N ALA A 38 4.72 -7.21 -0.61
CA ALA A 38 4.63 -8.08 0.57
C ALA A 38 3.38 -8.98 0.54
N PHE A 39 2.25 -8.46 0.02
CA PHE A 39 1.04 -9.24 -0.20
C PHE A 39 1.06 -10.10 -1.48
N ALA A 40 2.03 -9.91 -2.39
CA ALA A 40 2.06 -10.57 -3.70
C ALA A 40 2.37 -12.07 -3.68
N HIS A 41 2.48 -12.68 -2.49
CA HIS A 41 2.52 -14.13 -2.31
C HIS A 41 1.12 -14.78 -2.41
N ASP A 42 0.04 -14.00 -2.30
CA ASP A 42 -1.34 -14.47 -2.39
C ASP A 42 -2.23 -13.37 -3.00
N MET A 43 -2.73 -13.61 -4.21
CA MET A 43 -3.51 -12.61 -4.97
C MET A 43 -4.84 -12.27 -4.30
N ALA A 44 -5.48 -13.23 -3.61
CA ALA A 44 -6.74 -12.95 -2.91
C ALA A 44 -6.50 -12.03 -1.71
N LYS A 45 -5.36 -12.17 -1.02
CA LYS A 45 -5.00 -11.26 0.08
C LYS A 45 -4.63 -9.88 -0.42
N LEU A 46 -3.88 -9.80 -1.52
CA LEU A 46 -3.54 -8.52 -2.16
C LEU A 46 -4.79 -7.77 -2.62
N ASP A 47 -5.73 -8.48 -3.25
CA ASP A 47 -7.00 -7.89 -3.70
C ASP A 47 -7.83 -7.39 -2.51
N ALA A 48 -7.97 -8.20 -1.46
CA ALA A 48 -8.68 -7.80 -0.25
C ALA A 48 -8.05 -6.56 0.42
N PHE A 49 -6.72 -6.54 0.55
CA PHE A 49 -5.99 -5.40 1.13
C PHE A 49 -6.18 -4.14 0.29
N SER A 50 -5.93 -4.21 -1.02
CA SER A 50 -5.98 -3.06 -1.91
C SER A 50 -7.40 -2.50 -2.03
N THR A 51 -8.42 -3.36 -2.09
CA THR A 51 -9.83 -2.97 -2.08
C THR A 51 -10.17 -2.20 -0.81
N TYR A 52 -9.84 -2.76 0.37
CA TYR A 52 -10.12 -2.10 1.65
C TYR A 52 -9.36 -0.77 1.80
N TYR A 53 -8.07 -0.75 1.45
CA TYR A 53 -7.25 0.45 1.52
C TYR A 53 -7.79 1.57 0.61
N ASN A 54 -8.13 1.23 -0.63
CA ASN A 54 -8.62 2.22 -1.60
C ASN A 54 -9.99 2.78 -1.18
N ASP A 55 -10.87 1.95 -0.63
CA ASP A 55 -12.14 2.42 -0.08
C ASP A 55 -11.90 3.41 1.07
N LEU A 56 -11.13 3.00 2.08
CA LEU A 56 -10.88 3.82 3.26
C LEU A 56 -10.16 5.14 2.94
N MET A 57 -9.11 5.09 2.11
CA MET A 57 -8.20 6.21 1.90
C MET A 57 -8.59 7.12 0.72
N LEU A 58 -9.29 6.60 -0.30
CA LEU A 58 -9.51 7.31 -1.56
C LEU A 58 -10.98 7.50 -1.94
N ALA A 59 -11.89 6.65 -1.46
CA ALA A 59 -13.31 6.78 -1.78
C ALA A 59 -13.95 8.01 -1.08
N PRO A 60 -15.16 8.43 -1.50
CA PRO A 60 -15.86 9.54 -0.87
C PRO A 60 -16.03 9.34 0.64
N SER A 61 -15.77 10.40 1.40
CA SER A 61 -15.87 10.42 2.85
C SER A 61 -16.17 11.83 3.32
N GLY A 62 -16.67 11.97 4.55
CA GLY A 62 -16.71 13.25 5.25
C GLY A 62 -15.33 13.81 5.60
N LEU A 63 -14.28 12.99 5.45
CA LEU A 63 -12.88 13.39 5.62
C LEU A 63 -12.19 13.56 4.26
N SER A 64 -11.46 14.65 4.11
CA SER A 64 -10.53 14.85 3.01
C SER A 64 -9.44 13.78 2.99
N LYS A 65 -8.75 13.66 1.85
CA LYS A 65 -7.58 12.78 1.75
C LYS A 65 -6.50 13.18 2.75
N LEU A 66 -6.24 14.48 2.90
CA LEU A 66 -5.22 14.99 3.82
C LEU A 66 -5.54 14.65 5.28
N GLU A 67 -6.80 14.83 5.71
CA GLU A 67 -7.21 14.48 7.09
C GLU A 67 -7.01 12.98 7.37
N ARG A 68 -7.32 12.11 6.41
CA ARG A 68 -7.06 10.67 6.53
C ARG A 68 -5.57 10.37 6.66
N GLU A 69 -4.73 11.00 5.84
CA GLU A 69 -3.27 10.82 5.93
C GLU A 69 -2.68 11.37 7.23
N MET A 70 -3.19 12.50 7.75
CA MET A 70 -2.78 13.03 9.06
C MET A 70 -3.11 12.07 10.20
N ILE A 71 -4.29 11.42 10.16
CA ILE A 71 -4.65 10.36 11.12
C ILE A 71 -3.67 9.19 10.99
N SER A 72 -3.39 8.73 9.77
CA SER A 72 -2.42 7.66 9.51
C SER A 72 -1.04 7.98 10.09
N VAL A 73 -0.53 9.20 9.90
CA VAL A 73 0.77 9.64 10.45
C VAL A 73 0.73 9.67 11.98
N ALA A 74 -0.32 10.21 12.59
CA ALA A 74 -0.45 10.26 14.05
C ALA A 74 -0.46 8.85 14.67
N VAL A 75 -1.25 7.93 14.11
CA VAL A 75 -1.31 6.52 14.55
C VAL A 75 0.03 5.81 14.30
N SER A 76 0.69 6.08 13.17
CA SER A 76 1.99 5.47 12.85
C SER A 76 3.10 5.95 13.78
N SER A 77 3.06 7.22 14.20
CA SER A 77 3.99 7.80 15.18
C SER A 77 3.84 7.14 16.54
N GLU A 78 2.60 7.02 17.04
CA GLU A 78 2.32 6.34 18.30
C GLU A 78 2.84 4.89 18.29
N ASN A 79 2.62 4.18 17.18
CA ASN A 79 3.07 2.80 17.01
C ASN A 79 4.54 2.65 16.59
N LYS A 80 5.27 3.76 16.38
CA LYS A 80 6.65 3.77 15.89
C LYS A 80 6.85 2.91 14.63
N CYS A 81 5.86 2.90 13.74
CA CYS A 81 5.86 2.08 12.55
C CYS A 81 6.65 2.77 11.43
N PHE A 82 7.89 2.34 11.20
CA PHE A 82 8.79 2.96 10.21
C PHE A 82 8.18 3.02 8.80
N TYR A 83 7.65 1.90 8.29
CA TYR A 83 7.09 1.85 6.94
C TYR A 83 5.93 2.84 6.76
N CYS A 84 4.98 2.84 7.71
CA CYS A 84 3.82 3.70 7.64
C CYS A 84 4.17 5.18 7.85
N LEU A 85 5.11 5.49 8.76
CA LEU A 85 5.60 6.85 8.95
C LEU A 85 6.22 7.43 7.68
N VAL A 86 7.05 6.65 6.97
CA VAL A 86 7.67 7.11 5.73
C VAL A 86 6.62 7.28 4.62
N ALA A 87 5.78 6.26 4.39
CA ALA A 87 4.82 6.27 3.29
C ALA A 87 3.72 7.32 3.47
N HIS A 88 3.07 7.35 4.62
CA HIS A 88 2.01 8.32 4.91
C HIS A 88 2.57 9.71 5.20
N GLY A 89 3.81 9.80 5.73
CA GLY A 89 4.48 11.08 5.95
C GLY A 89 4.73 11.84 4.65
N GLU A 90 5.18 11.17 3.59
CA GLU A 90 5.33 11.82 2.28
C GLU A 90 3.96 12.21 1.68
N ALA A 91 2.90 11.46 1.96
CA ALA A 91 1.55 11.79 1.47
C ALA A 91 0.94 13.04 2.13
N VAL A 92 1.49 13.51 3.26
CA VAL A 92 1.07 14.74 3.96
C VAL A 92 1.84 15.97 3.48
N ARG A 93 2.93 15.82 2.74
CA ARG A 93 3.79 16.90 2.24
C ARG A 93 3.38 17.38 0.86
#